data_AF-B4HNV4-F1
#
_entry.id   AF-B4HNV4-F1
#
_cell.length_a   1.000
_cell.length_b   1.000
_cell.length_c   1.000
_cell.angle_alpha   90.00
_cell.angle_beta   90.00
_cell.angle_gamma   90.00
#
_symmetry.space_group_name_H-M   'P 1'
#
loop_
_entity.id
_entity.type
_entity.pdbx_description
1 polymer ?
#
loop_
_entity_poly.entity_id
_entity_poly.type
_entity_poly.pdbx_seq_one_letter_code
_entity_poly.pdbx_strand_id
1 'polypeptide(L)'
;MESGSSAKTGDFFYGWDLLYKTVKADVSKKSDLLIALVHFLLTKHYNFRCVGIGDDKTLPEEEGSELLPDSWNDDDTKYSLRYVHDKMLYLLLGHITEGIPC
;
A
#
# COMPACT_ATOMS: atom_id res chain seq x y z
N MET A 1 15.24 16.16 36.50
CA MET A 1 14.19 15.19 36.10
C MET A 1 13.37 15.86 35.02
N GLU A 2 13.73 15.66 33.76
CA GLU A 2 12.79 15.87 32.64
C GLU A 2 13.09 14.78 31.61
N SER A 3 12.24 13.76 31.64
CA SER A 3 12.24 12.65 30.69
C SER A 3 11.71 13.19 29.37
N GLY A 4 12.61 13.43 28.41
CA GLY A 4 12.24 13.67 27.02
C GLY A 4 11.54 12.42 26.48
N SER A 5 10.26 12.57 26.15
CA SER A 5 9.41 11.53 25.57
C SER A 5 10.03 11.00 24.28
N SER A 6 10.68 9.84 24.36
CA SER A 6 11.04 9.04 23.20
C SER A 6 9.72 8.46 22.66
N ALA A 7 9.08 9.21 21.76
CA ALA A 7 7.94 8.68 21.00
C ALA A 7 8.38 7.35 20.40
N LYS A 8 7.75 6.27 20.84
CA LYS A 8 8.21 4.92 20.53
C LYS A 8 8.01 4.69 19.04
N THR A 9 9.11 4.64 18.28
CA THR A 9 9.13 4.25 16.86
C THR A 9 8.33 2.96 16.58
N GLY A 10 8.15 2.11 17.61
CA GLY A 10 7.34 0.90 17.56
C GLY A 10 5.83 1.12 17.30
N ASP A 11 5.24 2.27 17.66
CA ASP A 11 3.82 2.52 17.39
C ASP A 11 3.57 2.89 15.92
N PHE A 12 4.53 3.52 15.26
CA PHE A 12 4.40 3.95 13.85
C PHE A 12 4.34 2.76 12.88
N PHE A 13 5.13 1.72 13.14
CA PHE A 13 5.13 0.49 12.34
C PHE A 13 4.25 -0.62 12.95
N TYR A 14 3.37 -0.26 13.90
CA TYR A 14 2.50 -1.24 14.55
C TYR A 14 1.53 -1.83 13.52
N GLY A 15 1.61 -3.15 13.31
CA GLY A 15 0.83 -3.88 12.30
C GLY A 15 1.55 -4.08 10.96
N TRP A 16 2.72 -3.46 10.75
CA TRP A 16 3.53 -3.69 9.54
C TRP A 16 3.93 -5.16 9.41
N ASP A 17 4.36 -5.80 10.52
CA ASP A 17 4.75 -7.21 10.52
C ASP A 17 3.61 -8.15 10.07
N LEU A 18 2.37 -7.80 10.44
CA LEU A 18 1.18 -8.55 10.02
C LEU A 18 0.93 -8.41 8.52
N LEU A 19 0.94 -7.18 8.02
CA LEU A 19 0.75 -6.90 6.60
C LEU A 19 1.89 -7.48 5.76
N TYR A 20 3.12 -7.37 6.24
CA TYR A 20 4.27 -7.95 5.60
C TYR A 20 4.14 -9.47 5.50
N LYS A 21 3.67 -10.14 6.54
CA LYS A 21 3.41 -11.59 6.48
C LYS A 21 2.39 -12.00 5.43
N THR A 22 1.36 -11.18 5.18
CA THR A 22 0.36 -11.49 4.15
C THR A 22 0.91 -11.35 2.74
N VAL A 23 1.79 -10.37 2.50
CA VAL A 23 2.35 -10.12 1.16
C VAL A 23 3.74 -10.72 0.93
N LYS A 24 4.39 -11.24 1.98
CA LYS A 24 5.75 -11.80 1.87
C LYS A 24 5.84 -12.94 0.86
N ALA A 25 4.74 -13.65 0.62
CA ALA A 25 4.68 -14.70 -0.39
C ALA A 25 4.76 -14.13 -1.82
N ASP A 26 4.16 -12.95 -2.04
CA ASP A 26 4.08 -12.30 -3.35
C ASP A 26 5.27 -11.37 -3.60
N VAL A 27 5.82 -10.75 -2.55
CA VAL A 27 6.95 -9.82 -2.62
C VAL A 27 8.20 -10.53 -3.16
N SER A 28 8.58 -10.18 -4.38
CA SER A 28 9.79 -10.68 -5.04
C SER A 28 10.79 -9.57 -5.32
N LYS A 29 10.34 -8.31 -5.42
CA LYS A 29 11.14 -7.14 -5.79
C LYS A 29 11.18 -6.07 -4.70
N LYS A 30 12.18 -5.19 -4.80
CA LYS A 30 12.26 -3.98 -3.95
C LYS A 30 11.07 -3.05 -4.18
N SER A 31 10.58 -2.98 -5.42
CA SER A 31 9.39 -2.21 -5.79
C SER A 31 8.14 -2.72 -5.07
N ASP A 32 7.96 -4.04 -4.97
CA ASP A 32 6.86 -4.66 -4.23
C ASP A 32 6.87 -4.21 -2.77
N LEU A 33 8.04 -4.27 -2.11
CA LEU A 33 8.18 -3.78 -0.73
C LEU A 33 7.78 -2.31 -0.58
N LEU A 34 8.15 -1.46 -1.53
CA LEU A 34 7.80 -0.03 -1.50
C LEU A 34 6.29 0.17 -1.62
N ILE A 35 5.64 -0.55 -2.55
CA ILE A 35 4.19 -0.46 -2.74
C ILE A 35 3.46 -1.00 -1.51
N ALA A 36 3.91 -2.11 -0.92
CA ALA A 36 3.37 -2.64 0.33
C ALA A 36 3.52 -1.64 1.49
N LEU A 37 4.66 -0.95 1.58
CA LEU A 37 4.89 0.09 2.58
C LEU A 37 3.97 1.30 2.39
N VAL A 38 3.79 1.77 1.16
CA VAL A 38 2.86 2.86 0.84
C VAL A 38 1.43 2.44 1.16
N HIS A 39 1.03 1.23 0.78
CA HIS A 39 -0.28 0.68 1.12
C HIS A 39 -0.50 0.68 2.64
N PHE A 40 0.47 0.16 3.41
CA PHE A 40 0.41 0.16 4.88
C PHE A 40 0.21 1.56 5.45
N LEU A 41 0.92 2.56 4.92
CA LEU A 41 0.77 3.95 5.34
C LEU A 41 -0.65 4.47 5.04
N LEU A 42 -1.15 4.25 3.82
CA LEU A 42 -2.49 4.66 3.40
C LEU A 42 -3.57 4.01 4.29
N THR A 43 -3.47 2.71 4.56
CA THR A 43 -4.46 2.00 5.37
C THR A 43 -4.37 2.38 6.85
N LYS A 44 -3.16 2.42 7.44
CA LYS A 44 -2.99 2.60 8.89
C LYS A 44 -2.97 4.05 9.35
N HIS A 45 -2.35 4.94 8.59
CA HIS A 45 -2.28 6.36 8.98
C HIS A 45 -3.46 7.17 8.44
N TYR A 46 -3.95 6.81 7.25
CA TYR A 46 -4.98 7.58 6.57
C TYR A 46 -6.34 6.88 6.49
N ASN A 47 -6.48 5.65 7.00
CA ASN A 47 -7.73 4.87 6.94
C ASN A 47 -8.28 4.72 5.51
N PHE A 48 -7.40 4.57 4.52
CA PHE A 48 -7.79 4.24 3.16
C PHE A 48 -8.13 2.75 3.09
N ARG A 49 -9.10 2.41 2.25
CA ARG A 49 -9.50 1.02 2.02
C ARG A 49 -9.18 0.62 0.60
N CYS A 50 -8.38 -0.42 0.42
CA CYS A 50 -8.04 -0.93 -0.91
C CYS A 50 -9.21 -1.70 -1.49
N VAL A 51 -9.65 -1.30 -2.69
CA VAL A 51 -10.83 -1.87 -3.34
C VAL A 51 -10.48 -2.78 -4.51
N GLY A 52 -9.23 -2.80 -4.94
CA GLY A 52 -8.74 -3.69 -5.97
C GLY A 52 -7.59 -3.12 -6.79
N ILE A 53 -7.24 -3.84 -7.85
CA ILE A 53 -6.20 -3.45 -8.82
C ILE A 53 -6.81 -2.78 -10.06
N GLY A 54 -5.98 -2.09 -10.84
CA GLY A 54 -6.33 -1.45 -12.11
C GLY A 54 -6.62 0.05 -12.02
N ASP A 55 -6.96 0.66 -13.14
CA ASP A 55 -7.25 2.10 -13.28
C ASP A 55 -8.74 2.42 -13.41
N ASP A 56 -9.59 1.43 -13.19
CA ASP A 56 -11.03 1.58 -13.34
C ASP A 56 -11.59 2.59 -12.32
N LYS A 57 -12.32 3.58 -12.87
CA LYS A 57 -12.85 4.73 -12.11
C LYS A 57 -14.24 4.48 -11.51
N THR A 58 -14.76 3.26 -11.62
CA THR A 58 -16.01 2.91 -10.95
C THR A 58 -15.80 2.99 -9.44
N LEU A 59 -16.69 3.74 -8.78
CA LEU A 59 -16.80 3.70 -7.34
C LEU A 59 -17.35 2.31 -6.97
N PRO A 60 -16.59 1.50 -6.23
CA PRO A 60 -17.08 0.21 -5.79
C PRO A 60 -18.21 0.42 -4.76
N GLU A 61 -19.23 -0.42 -4.84
CA GLU A 61 -20.29 -0.48 -3.82
C GLU A 61 -19.80 -1.14 -2.52
N GLU A 62 -18.67 -1.86 -2.59
CA GLU A 62 -18.10 -2.58 -1.46
C GLU A 62 -17.20 -1.71 -0.60
N GLU A 63 -17.29 -1.91 0.72
CA GLU A 63 -16.35 -1.34 1.68
C GLU A 63 -15.00 -2.06 1.49
N GLY A 64 -14.04 -1.41 0.83
CA GLY A 64 -12.74 -2.02 0.51
C GLY A 64 -12.02 -2.69 1.70
N SER A 65 -10.97 -3.44 1.39
CA SER A 65 -10.15 -4.19 2.34
C SER A 65 -8.94 -3.39 2.86
N GLU A 66 -8.47 -3.72 4.05
CA GLU A 66 -7.14 -3.30 4.54
C GLU A 66 -6.00 -4.20 4.01
N LEU A 67 -6.35 -5.25 3.28
CA LEU A 67 -5.38 -6.16 2.67
C LEU A 67 -5.13 -5.77 1.22
N LEU A 68 -3.92 -6.05 0.75
CA LEU A 68 -3.61 -5.96 -0.67
C LEU A 68 -4.40 -7.03 -1.44
N PRO A 69 -5.00 -6.68 -2.59
CA PRO A 69 -5.74 -7.61 -3.43
C PRO A 69 -4.79 -8.63 -4.08
N ASP A 70 -5.33 -9.78 -4.47
CA ASP A 70 -4.58 -10.76 -5.25
C ASP A 70 -4.02 -10.15 -6.55
N SER A 71 -2.83 -10.58 -6.97
CA SER A 71 -2.16 -10.10 -8.19
C SER A 71 -1.83 -8.60 -8.21
N TRP A 72 -1.69 -7.95 -7.05
CA TRP A 72 -1.31 -6.54 -6.96
C TRP A 72 0.08 -6.20 -7.51
N ASN A 73 0.98 -7.19 -7.55
CA ASN A 73 2.33 -7.08 -8.10
C ASN A 73 2.57 -7.98 -9.32
N ASP A 74 1.51 -8.38 -10.01
CA ASP A 74 1.62 -9.24 -11.20
C ASP A 74 2.30 -8.52 -12.38
N ASP A 75 2.11 -7.20 -12.47
CA ASP A 75 2.75 -6.35 -13.47
C ASP A 75 4.16 -5.93 -13.02
N ASP A 76 5.16 -6.38 -13.77
CA ASP A 76 6.57 -6.08 -13.51
C ASP A 76 7.01 -4.67 -13.94
N THR A 77 6.11 -3.91 -14.56
CA THR A 77 6.40 -2.57 -15.14
C THR A 77 5.64 -1.45 -14.44
N LYS A 78 4.50 -1.78 -13.81
CA LYS A 78 3.60 -0.79 -13.22
C LYS A 78 2.79 -1.41 -12.07
N TYR A 79 2.34 -0.56 -11.15
CA TYR A 79 1.40 -0.92 -10.11
C TYR A 79 0.19 -0.02 -10.25
N SER A 80 -1.00 -0.58 -10.10
CA SER A 80 -2.24 0.20 -10.15
C SER A 80 -3.15 -0.34 -9.07
N LEU A 81 -3.21 0.39 -7.96
CA LEU A 81 -4.02 0.05 -6.79
C LEU A 81 -5.09 1.12 -6.59
N ARG A 82 -6.30 0.68 -6.32
CA ARG A 82 -7.45 1.54 -6.09
C ARG A 82 -7.77 1.56 -4.60
N TYR A 83 -8.03 2.75 -4.09
CA TYR A 83 -8.41 2.99 -2.71
C TYR A 83 -9.66 3.84 -2.64
N VAL A 84 -10.48 3.60 -1.64
CA VAL A 84 -11.60 4.47 -1.28
C VAL A 84 -11.33 5.10 0.08
N HIS A 85 -11.57 6.39 0.19
CA HIS A 85 -11.52 7.14 1.43
C HIS A 85 -12.55 8.25 1.39
N ASP A 86 -13.40 8.34 2.41
CA ASP A 86 -14.46 9.36 2.53
C ASP A 86 -15.37 9.48 1.28
N LYS A 87 -15.75 8.32 0.69
CA LYS A 87 -16.52 8.22 -0.57
C LYS A 87 -15.83 8.79 -1.81
N MET A 88 -14.54 9.11 -1.73
CA MET A 88 -13.71 9.46 -2.87
C MET A 88 -12.81 8.28 -3.27
N LEU A 89 -12.68 8.08 -4.58
CA LEU A 89 -11.78 7.08 -5.16
C LEU A 89 -10.40 7.70 -5.40
N TYR A 90 -9.37 7.00 -4.95
CA TYR A 90 -7.96 7.34 -5.15
C TYR A 90 -7.24 6.21 -5.87
N LEU A 91 -6.40 6.56 -6.83
CA LEU A 91 -5.53 5.61 -7.52
C LEU A 91 -4.08 5.83 -7.08
N LEU A 92 -3.45 4.75 -6.64
CA LEU A 92 -2.01 4.67 -6.48
C LEU A 92 -1.43 4.04 -7.74
N LEU A 93 -0.71 4.84 -8.52
CA LEU A 93 -0.01 4.41 -9.72
C LEU A 93 1.50 4.40 -9.44
N GLY A 94 2.09 3.21 -9.49
CA GLY A 94 3.53 3.02 -9.49
C GLY A 94 4.00 2.74 -10.91
N HIS A 95 5.09 3.35 -11.35
CA HIS A 95 5.72 3.02 -12.63
C HIS A 95 7.19 2.71 -12.40
N ILE A 96 7.64 1.53 -12.79
CA ILE A 96 9.04 1.14 -12.66
C ILE A 96 9.79 1.74 -13.84
N THR A 97 10.46 2.84 -13.60
CA THR A 97 11.41 3.40 -14.57
C THR A 97 12.74 2.68 -14.40
N GLU A 98 12.87 1.48 -14.97
CA GLU A 98 14.20 0.93 -15.26
C GLU A 98 14.90 1.99 -16.15
N GLY A 99 16.05 2.47 -15.70
CA GLY A 99 16.73 3.59 -16.32
C GLY A 99 16.85 3.36 -17.82
N ILE A 100 16.29 4.28 -18.61
CA ILE A 100 16.57 4.37 -20.04
C ILE A 100 18.11 4.39 -20.15
N PRO A 101 18.75 3.38 -20.76
CA PRO A 101 20.16 3.50 -21.05
C PRO A 101 20.28 4.63 -22.09
N CYS A 102 20.77 5.78 -21.65
CA CYS A 102 21.21 6.85 -22.53
C CYS A 102 22.43 6.40 -23.34
#